data_AF-A0A6L4WRT4-F1
#
_entry.id   AF-A0A6L4WRT4-F1
#
_cell.length_a   1.000
_cell.length_b   1.000
_cell.length_c   1.000
_cell.angle_alpha   90.00
_cell.angle_beta   90.00
_cell.angle_gamma   90.00
#
_symmetry.space_group_name_H-M   'P 1'
#
loop_
_entity.id
_entity.type
_entity.pdbx_description
1 polymer ?
#
loop_
_entity_poly.entity_id
_entity_poly.type
_entity_poly.pdbx_seq_one_letter_code
_entity_poly.pdbx_strand_id
1 'polypeptide(L)'
;MKLQILILSLITLFFTACSVKPLQPVQFESIKKDISFTNDIKAILDNRCVSCHSCYNSPCQLKLSSFKGLQRGASKEDIYANRLSAANPTRLFTDAVNEKQWREKGFFSVTDTLVNTLDNSKESIMMQYLSVKNKNPLNIGEYSPETDELSCSKDTDELSEFFDDNPHKGMPYGFPALEKNEYNLLMTWLKNGAKDDTIKNYIPSKEQLQIDKFEKFLN
;
A
#
# COMPACT_ATOMS: atom_id res chain seq x y z
N MET A 1 -0.61 11.70 -55.76
CA MET A 1 -0.38 12.76 -54.75
C MET A 1 -1.55 12.98 -53.78
N LYS A 2 -2.82 13.12 -54.21
CA LYS A 2 -3.95 13.36 -53.28
C LYS A 2 -4.25 12.20 -52.31
N LEU A 3 -4.00 10.95 -52.71
CA LEU A 3 -4.24 9.75 -51.87
C LEU A 3 -3.15 9.54 -50.79
N GLN A 4 -1.89 9.90 -51.08
CA GLN A 4 -0.79 9.84 -50.09
C GLN A 4 -0.94 10.89 -49.00
N ILE A 5 -1.46 12.08 -49.33
CA ILE A 5 -1.75 13.14 -48.34
C ILE A 5 -2.91 12.72 -47.42
N LEU A 6 -3.89 11.98 -47.94
CA LEU A 6 -5.01 11.44 -47.15
C LEU A 6 -4.57 10.33 -46.19
N ILE A 7 -3.62 9.49 -46.59
CA ILE A 7 -3.05 8.43 -45.74
C ILE A 7 -2.15 9.03 -44.64
N LEU A 8 -1.38 10.07 -44.95
CA LEU A 8 -0.51 10.73 -43.97
C LEU A 8 -1.31 11.46 -42.88
N SER A 9 -2.48 12.02 -43.23
CA SER A 9 -3.38 12.68 -42.27
C SER A 9 -4.16 11.67 -41.40
N LEU A 10 -4.44 10.47 -41.91
CA LEU A 10 -5.05 9.39 -41.13
C LEU A 10 -4.07 8.77 -40.12
N ILE A 11 -2.77 8.72 -40.43
CA ILE A 11 -1.72 8.19 -39.53
C ILE A 11 -1.44 9.15 -38.37
N THR A 12 -1.56 10.47 -38.57
CA THR A 12 -1.40 11.45 -37.48
C THR A 12 -2.54 11.44 -36.45
N LEU A 13 -3.74 10.92 -36.80
CA LEU A 13 -4.83 10.79 -35.82
C LEU A 13 -4.68 9.58 -34.89
N PHE A 14 -3.84 8.60 -35.24
CA PHE A 14 -3.59 7.40 -34.42
C PHE A 14 -2.50 7.59 -33.35
N PHE A 15 -1.81 8.74 -33.33
CA PHE A 15 -0.84 9.10 -32.28
C PHE A 15 -1.43 10.10 -31.28
N THR A 16 -2.71 9.94 -30.91
CA THR A 16 -3.20 10.49 -29.64
C THR A 16 -2.62 9.61 -28.53
N ALA A 17 -1.37 9.89 -28.17
CA ALA A 17 -0.79 9.35 -26.94
C ALA A 17 -1.75 9.70 -25.81
N CYS A 18 -2.34 8.68 -25.18
CA CYS A 18 -3.11 8.84 -23.96
C CYS A 18 -2.14 9.37 -22.91
N SER A 19 -2.12 10.69 -22.72
CA SER A 19 -1.27 11.36 -21.76
C SER A 19 -1.90 11.18 -20.38
N VAL A 20 -1.54 10.10 -19.69
CA VAL A 20 -1.96 9.87 -18.30
C VAL A 20 -1.51 11.05 -17.44
N LYS A 21 -2.41 11.58 -16.61
CA LYS A 21 -2.10 12.70 -15.73
C LYS A 21 -1.08 12.26 -14.65
N PRO A 22 0.02 12.99 -14.47
CA PRO A 22 1.01 12.64 -13.45
C PRO A 22 0.45 12.78 -12.02
N LEU A 23 0.92 11.93 -11.10
CA LEU A 23 0.56 11.99 -9.68
C LEU A 23 0.89 13.35 -9.09
N GLN A 24 -0.13 13.98 -8.49
CA GLN A 24 0.11 15.23 -7.80
C GLN A 24 0.93 15.01 -6.52
N PRO A 25 1.81 15.96 -6.17
CA PRO A 25 2.54 15.89 -4.92
C PRO A 25 1.60 15.85 -3.70
N VAL A 26 1.93 14.99 -2.74
CA VAL A 26 1.21 14.80 -1.50
C VAL A 26 1.45 15.99 -0.56
N GLN A 27 0.37 16.49 0.03
CA GLN A 27 0.40 17.64 0.94
C GLN A 27 0.05 17.20 2.35
N PHE A 28 0.89 17.54 3.33
CA PHE A 28 0.68 17.27 4.76
C PHE A 28 1.55 18.19 5.62
N GLU A 29 1.20 18.36 6.89
CA GLU A 29 2.04 19.09 7.85
C GLU A 29 3.01 18.11 8.51
N SER A 30 4.32 18.32 8.31
CA SER A 30 5.34 17.46 8.90
C SER A 30 5.40 17.65 10.42
N ILE A 31 5.35 16.54 11.16
CA ILE A 31 5.42 16.54 12.62
C ILE A 31 6.89 16.44 13.07
N LYS A 32 7.35 17.40 13.86
CA LYS A 32 8.70 17.41 14.46
C LYS A 32 8.75 16.58 15.75
N LYS A 33 8.59 15.26 15.63
CA LYS A 33 8.82 14.30 16.73
C LYS A 33 9.37 12.99 16.18
N ASP A 34 9.99 12.19 17.04
CA ASP A 34 10.28 10.79 16.73
C ASP A 34 8.98 9.98 16.78
N ILE A 35 8.61 9.37 15.66
CA ILE A 35 7.35 8.65 15.51
C ILE A 35 7.61 7.15 15.66
N SER A 36 6.91 6.55 16.61
CA SER A 36 6.98 5.13 16.93
C SER A 36 5.94 4.33 16.16
N PHE A 37 6.33 3.25 15.47
CA PHE A 37 5.33 2.39 14.84
C PHE A 37 4.39 1.80 15.90
N THR A 38 4.98 1.25 16.96
CA THR A 38 4.23 0.55 18.02
C THR A 38 3.29 1.47 18.80
N ASN A 39 3.74 2.68 19.16
CA ASN A 39 2.98 3.57 20.04
C ASN A 39 2.12 4.60 19.31
N ASP A 40 2.52 5.02 18.10
CA ASP A 40 1.84 6.10 17.38
C ASP A 40 1.05 5.59 16.16
N ILE A 41 1.67 4.75 15.32
CA ILE A 41 1.12 4.38 14.01
C ILE A 41 0.17 3.19 14.09
N LYS A 42 0.49 2.21 14.94
CA LYS A 42 -0.27 0.97 15.03
C LYS A 42 -1.75 1.22 15.35
N ALA A 43 -2.04 2.15 16.27
CA ALA A 43 -3.42 2.49 16.60
C ALA A 43 -4.19 3.06 15.40
N ILE A 44 -3.55 3.89 14.57
CA ILE A 44 -4.17 4.44 13.36
C ILE A 44 -4.47 3.30 12.38
N LEU A 45 -3.51 2.42 12.10
CA LEU A 45 -3.71 1.31 11.18
C LEU A 45 -4.80 0.35 11.68
N ASP A 46 -4.78 0.01 12.97
CA ASP A 46 -5.75 -0.89 13.59
C ASP A 46 -7.18 -0.31 13.50
N ASN A 47 -7.35 0.98 13.80
CA ASN A 47 -8.66 1.62 13.82
C ASN A 47 -9.19 1.97 12.42
N ARG A 48 -8.30 2.27 11.47
CA ARG A 48 -8.68 2.89 10.18
C ARG A 48 -8.45 2.00 8.96
N CYS A 49 -7.71 0.91 9.09
CA CYS A 49 -7.28 0.11 7.94
C CYS A 49 -7.46 -1.41 8.13
N VAL A 50 -7.28 -1.93 9.34
CA VAL A 50 -7.26 -3.38 9.61
C VAL A 50 -8.60 -4.06 9.37
N SER A 51 -9.73 -3.35 9.46
CA SER A 51 -11.04 -3.91 9.12
C SER A 51 -11.06 -4.57 7.74
N CYS A 52 -10.42 -3.95 6.75
CA CYS A 52 -10.29 -4.48 5.39
C CYS A 52 -8.94 -5.19 5.15
N HIS A 53 -7.89 -4.83 5.91
CA HIS A 53 -6.51 -5.31 5.71
C HIS A 53 -6.00 -6.22 6.84
N SER A 54 -6.85 -7.08 7.40
CA SER A 54 -6.51 -7.97 8.52
C SER A 54 -6.03 -9.36 8.09
N CYS A 55 -6.54 -9.89 6.98
CA CYS A 55 -6.51 -11.32 6.71
C CYS A 55 -5.84 -11.67 5.36
N TYR A 56 -5.81 -12.96 5.02
CA TYR A 56 -5.28 -13.43 3.74
C TYR A 56 -6.10 -12.90 2.55
N ASN A 57 -7.41 -12.76 2.74
CA ASN A 57 -8.34 -12.29 1.71
C ASN A 57 -8.44 -10.76 1.60
N SER A 58 -7.55 -10.04 2.30
CA SER A 58 -7.52 -8.58 2.20
C SER A 58 -7.29 -8.14 0.75
N PRO A 59 -7.82 -6.99 0.31
CA PRO A 59 -7.53 -6.43 -1.00
C PRO A 59 -6.03 -6.39 -1.28
N CYS A 60 -5.64 -6.86 -2.47
CA CYS A 60 -4.24 -7.01 -2.89
C CYS A 60 -3.38 -7.83 -1.92
N GLN A 61 -3.99 -8.69 -1.09
CA GLN A 61 -3.37 -9.41 0.02
C GLN A 61 -2.59 -8.50 1.00
N LEU A 62 -2.83 -7.19 1.01
CA LEU A 62 -2.10 -6.26 1.89
C LEU A 62 -2.58 -6.44 3.34
N LYS A 63 -1.64 -6.65 4.27
CA LYS A 63 -1.91 -6.81 5.70
C LYS A 63 -1.35 -5.64 6.49
N LEU A 64 -2.20 -4.93 7.23
CA LEU A 64 -1.81 -3.74 7.99
C LEU A 64 -1.87 -3.94 9.52
N SER A 65 -2.20 -5.15 9.97
CA SER A 65 -2.33 -5.50 11.40
C SER A 65 -1.00 -5.61 12.15
N SER A 66 0.12 -5.69 11.43
CA SER A 66 1.47 -5.80 12.00
C SER A 66 2.50 -5.18 11.07
N PHE A 67 3.66 -4.78 11.62
CA PHE A 67 4.77 -4.27 10.82
C PHE A 67 5.23 -5.31 9.79
N LYS A 68 5.28 -6.60 10.16
CA LYS A 68 5.67 -7.69 9.24
C LYS A 68 4.68 -7.89 8.11
N GLY A 69 3.38 -7.67 8.36
CA GLY A 69 2.36 -7.64 7.33
C GLY A 69 2.55 -6.49 6.35
N LEU A 70 2.85 -5.29 6.87
CA LEU A 70 3.12 -4.11 6.06
C LEU A 70 4.38 -4.31 5.20
N GLN A 71 5.43 -4.84 5.81
CA GLN A 71 6.71 -5.17 5.19
C GLN A 71 6.57 -6.16 4.03
N ARG A 72 5.69 -7.17 4.18
CA ARG A 72 5.34 -8.09 3.08
C ARG A 72 4.83 -7.33 1.87
N GLY A 73 3.99 -6.31 2.07
CA GLY A 73 3.44 -5.47 1.02
C GLY A 73 2.18 -6.05 0.39
N ALA A 74 1.87 -5.57 -0.82
CA ALA A 74 0.72 -5.97 -1.61
C ALA A 74 1.11 -6.92 -2.76
N SER A 75 0.14 -7.59 -3.36
CA SER A 75 0.30 -8.52 -4.48
C SER A 75 -0.85 -8.34 -5.47
N LYS A 76 -0.57 -8.61 -6.75
CA LYS A 76 -1.56 -8.68 -7.83
C LYS A 76 -2.19 -10.06 -7.99
N GLU A 77 -1.73 -11.05 -7.23
CA GLU A 77 -2.22 -12.42 -7.34
C GLU A 77 -3.70 -12.50 -6.97
N ASP A 78 -4.52 -13.00 -7.89
CA ASP A 78 -5.94 -13.24 -7.67
C ASP A 78 -6.15 -14.43 -6.74
N ILE A 79 -6.51 -14.16 -5.49
CA ILE A 79 -6.75 -15.18 -4.47
C ILE A 79 -7.97 -16.06 -4.79
N TYR A 80 -8.96 -15.53 -5.51
CA TYR A 80 -10.22 -16.20 -5.81
C TYR A 80 -10.23 -16.88 -7.18
N ALA A 81 -9.09 -16.91 -7.87
CA ALA A 81 -8.93 -17.62 -9.11
C ALA A 81 -9.35 -19.10 -8.97
N ASN A 82 -10.12 -19.59 -9.95
CA ASN A 82 -10.47 -21.00 -10.06
C ASN A 82 -9.22 -21.80 -10.49
N ARG A 83 -8.59 -22.51 -9.54
CA ARG A 83 -7.35 -23.27 -9.78
C ARG A 83 -7.60 -24.78 -9.75
N LEU A 84 -6.95 -25.51 -10.67
CA LEU A 84 -6.91 -26.98 -10.66
C LEU A 84 -5.87 -27.55 -9.68
N SER A 85 -4.89 -26.74 -9.30
CA SER A 85 -3.81 -27.09 -8.38
C SER A 85 -3.77 -26.13 -7.19
N ALA A 86 -3.19 -26.59 -6.07
CA ALA A 86 -3.04 -25.78 -4.89
C ALA A 86 -2.12 -24.57 -5.15
N ALA A 87 -2.53 -23.39 -4.68
CA ALA A 87 -1.69 -22.21 -4.71
C ALA A 87 -0.55 -22.32 -3.68
N ASN A 88 0.58 -21.68 -3.97
CA ASN A 88 1.67 -21.58 -3.01
C ASN A 88 1.24 -20.69 -1.82
N PRO A 89 1.43 -21.13 -0.58
CA PRO A 89 1.04 -20.34 0.58
C PRO A 89 1.95 -19.12 0.76
N THR A 90 1.40 -18.04 1.33
CA THR A 90 2.10 -16.77 1.60
C THR A 90 1.94 -16.33 3.06
N ARG A 91 1.91 -17.27 3.99
CA ARG A 91 1.81 -17.02 5.45
C ARG A 91 3.05 -16.28 5.93
N LEU A 92 2.82 -15.27 6.77
CA LEU A 92 3.88 -14.53 7.44
C LEU A 92 4.70 -15.50 8.31
N PHE A 93 6.02 -15.30 8.37
CA PHE A 93 6.98 -16.06 9.17
C PHE A 93 7.23 -17.51 8.76
N THR A 94 6.39 -18.09 7.91
CA THR A 94 6.56 -19.47 7.43
C THR A 94 7.05 -19.49 5.99
N ASP A 95 6.34 -18.82 5.09
CA ASP A 95 6.61 -18.95 3.66
C ASP A 95 7.65 -17.91 3.18
N ALA A 96 7.84 -16.82 3.94
CA ALA A 96 8.97 -15.89 3.86
C ALA A 96 9.15 -15.13 5.18
N VAL A 97 10.39 -14.73 5.47
CA VAL A 97 10.80 -14.12 6.76
C VAL A 97 11.38 -12.71 6.62
N ASN A 98 11.64 -12.22 5.40
CA ASN A 98 12.15 -10.87 5.14
C ASN A 98 11.62 -10.26 3.84
N GLU A 99 11.80 -8.94 3.66
CA GLU A 99 11.40 -8.19 2.46
C GLU A 99 11.84 -8.82 1.16
N LYS A 100 13.13 -9.16 1.04
CA LYS A 100 13.70 -9.68 -0.21
C LYS A 100 12.96 -10.93 -0.67
N GLN A 101 12.69 -11.86 0.25
CA GLN A 101 11.92 -13.07 -0.05
C GLN A 101 10.48 -12.78 -0.44
N TRP A 102 9.86 -11.73 0.11
CA TRP A 102 8.52 -11.30 -0.33
C TRP A 102 8.53 -10.70 -1.74
N ARG A 103 9.55 -9.90 -2.08
CA ARG A 103 9.73 -9.38 -3.44
C ARG A 103 9.95 -10.51 -4.46
N GLU A 104 10.72 -11.53 -4.11
CA GLU A 104 10.91 -12.75 -4.94
C GLU A 104 9.60 -13.52 -5.15
N LYS A 105 8.64 -13.42 -4.22
CA LYS A 105 7.30 -13.99 -4.34
C LYS A 105 6.29 -13.08 -5.06
N GLY A 106 6.75 -11.98 -5.67
CA GLY A 106 5.90 -11.07 -6.44
C GLY A 106 5.08 -10.09 -5.60
N PHE A 107 5.37 -9.95 -4.31
CA PHE A 107 4.83 -8.84 -3.52
C PHE A 107 5.62 -7.56 -3.79
N PHE A 108 4.98 -6.40 -3.67
CA PHE A 108 5.59 -5.09 -3.83
C PHE A 108 5.28 -4.19 -2.63
N SER A 109 6.16 -3.25 -2.35
CA SER A 109 6.02 -2.36 -1.21
C SER A 109 4.97 -1.29 -1.48
N VAL A 110 4.18 -0.96 -0.45
CA VAL A 110 3.29 0.21 -0.46
C VAL A 110 3.88 1.40 0.30
N THR A 111 5.03 1.21 0.94
CA THR A 111 5.71 2.21 1.79
C THR A 111 7.06 2.65 1.26
N ASP A 112 7.63 1.94 0.29
CA ASP A 112 8.91 2.31 -0.30
C ASP A 112 8.81 3.69 -0.95
N THR A 113 9.93 4.40 -0.92
CA THR A 113 10.01 5.74 -1.47
C THR A 113 10.11 5.68 -2.99
N LEU A 114 9.12 6.27 -3.64
CA LEU A 114 9.05 6.61 -5.05
C LEU A 114 9.40 8.11 -5.21
N VAL A 115 9.95 8.48 -6.36
CA VAL A 115 10.27 9.88 -6.68
C VAL A 115 9.14 10.44 -7.54
N ASN A 116 8.48 11.48 -7.07
CA ASN A 116 7.49 12.21 -7.84
C ASN A 116 8.16 12.94 -9.00
N THR A 117 7.64 12.76 -10.22
CA THR A 117 8.24 13.32 -11.44
C THR A 117 8.02 14.82 -11.61
N LEU A 118 7.06 15.41 -10.89
CA LEU A 118 6.73 16.84 -10.99
C LEU A 118 7.60 17.72 -10.11
N ASP A 119 7.93 17.27 -8.89
CA ASP A 119 8.64 18.10 -7.89
C ASP A 119 9.82 17.39 -7.20
N ASN A 120 10.16 16.16 -7.61
CA ASN A 120 11.19 15.31 -7.01
C ASN A 120 10.93 14.95 -5.54
N SER A 121 9.71 15.11 -5.05
CA SER A 121 9.36 14.71 -3.69
C SER A 121 9.38 13.18 -3.55
N LYS A 122 9.85 12.73 -2.39
CA LYS A 122 9.86 11.32 -1.97
C LYS A 122 8.52 10.92 -1.39
N GLU A 123 7.80 10.00 -2.02
CA GLU A 123 6.42 9.64 -1.68
C GLU A 123 6.23 8.12 -1.79
N SER A 124 5.24 7.54 -1.13
CA SER A 124 4.89 6.12 -1.31
C SER A 124 3.50 5.97 -1.92
N ILE A 125 3.20 4.79 -2.44
CA ILE A 125 1.86 4.42 -2.91
C ILE A 125 0.81 4.67 -1.82
N MET A 126 1.12 4.29 -0.57
CA MET A 126 0.24 4.54 0.57
C MET A 126 0.01 6.03 0.81
N MET A 127 1.05 6.87 0.73
CA MET A 127 0.92 8.33 0.86
C MET A 127 -0.02 8.90 -0.20
N GLN A 128 0.04 8.39 -1.43
CA GLN A 128 -0.80 8.84 -2.54
C GLN A 128 -2.28 8.50 -2.33
N TYR A 129 -2.63 7.25 -1.95
CA TYR A 129 -4.03 6.92 -1.61
C TYR A 129 -4.59 7.75 -0.47
N LEU A 130 -3.78 7.99 0.57
CA LEU A 130 -4.18 8.85 1.70
C LEU A 130 -4.39 10.29 1.25
N SER A 131 -3.53 10.81 0.38
CA SER A 131 -3.65 12.18 -0.14
C SER A 131 -4.88 12.37 -1.02
N VAL A 132 -5.18 11.42 -1.90
CA VAL A 132 -6.40 11.42 -2.72
C VAL A 132 -7.64 11.47 -1.82
N LYS A 133 -7.65 10.69 -0.73
CA LYS A 133 -8.77 10.69 0.22
C LYS A 133 -8.88 11.99 0.99
N ASN A 134 -7.76 12.56 1.41
CA ASN A 134 -7.75 13.83 2.12
C ASN A 134 -8.24 14.99 1.23
N LYS A 135 -7.92 14.96 -0.08
CA LYS A 135 -8.43 15.93 -1.07
C LYS A 135 -9.91 15.72 -1.38
N ASN A 136 -10.39 14.48 -1.35
CA ASN A 136 -11.78 14.10 -1.62
C ASN A 136 -12.39 13.39 -0.41
N PRO A 137 -12.68 14.12 0.70
CA PRO A 137 -13.11 13.50 1.96
C PRO A 137 -14.52 12.92 1.91
N LEU A 138 -15.36 13.41 0.99
CA LEU A 138 -16.72 12.92 0.78
C LEU A 138 -16.69 11.62 -0.03
N ASN A 139 -17.47 10.64 0.41
CA ASN A 139 -17.73 9.42 -0.37
C ASN A 139 -18.81 9.76 -1.41
N ILE A 140 -18.40 10.00 -2.65
CA ILE A 140 -19.30 10.30 -3.77
C ILE A 140 -19.34 9.05 -4.67
N GLY A 141 -20.55 8.57 -4.96
CA GLY A 141 -20.77 7.37 -5.78
C GLY A 141 -20.99 6.11 -4.95
N GLU A 142 -21.03 4.97 -5.63
CA GLU A 142 -21.15 3.64 -5.02
C GLU A 142 -19.77 3.07 -4.71
N TYR A 143 -19.64 2.41 -3.57
CA TYR A 143 -18.41 1.76 -3.11
C TYR A 143 -18.75 0.30 -2.81
N SER A 144 -18.17 -0.62 -3.56
CA SER A 144 -18.42 -2.05 -3.44
C SER A 144 -17.10 -2.83 -3.46
N PRO A 145 -16.48 -3.06 -2.28
CA PRO A 145 -15.19 -3.74 -2.20
C PRO A 145 -15.14 -5.14 -2.86
N GLU A 146 -16.28 -5.79 -3.02
CA GLU A 146 -16.40 -7.13 -3.60
C GLU A 146 -16.50 -7.13 -5.14
N THR A 147 -16.95 -6.02 -5.74
CA THR A 147 -17.20 -5.95 -7.19
C THR A 147 -16.37 -4.88 -7.90
N ASP A 148 -15.90 -3.88 -7.17
CA ASP A 148 -15.02 -2.86 -7.72
C ASP A 148 -13.65 -3.44 -8.06
N GLU A 149 -13.10 -2.98 -9.17
CA GLU A 149 -11.75 -3.33 -9.60
C GLU A 149 -10.72 -2.92 -8.55
N LEU A 150 -9.88 -3.87 -8.15
CA LEU A 150 -8.83 -3.64 -7.16
C LEU A 150 -7.65 -2.91 -7.77
N SER A 151 -7.33 -1.77 -7.17
CA SER A 151 -6.18 -0.93 -7.51
C SER A 151 -4.86 -1.50 -6.99
N CYS A 152 -4.51 -2.74 -7.32
CA CYS A 152 -3.25 -3.34 -6.85
C CYS A 152 -2.02 -2.78 -7.60
N SER A 153 -1.94 -1.46 -7.74
CA SER A 153 -0.87 -0.74 -8.44
C SER A 153 0.46 -0.94 -7.72
N LYS A 154 1.45 -1.44 -8.45
CA LYS A 154 2.82 -1.65 -7.95
C LYS A 154 3.74 -0.43 -8.13
N ASP A 155 3.30 0.40 -9.07
CA ASP A 155 3.92 1.53 -9.77
C ASP A 155 3.65 2.95 -9.33
N THR A 156 4.42 3.93 -9.80
CA THR A 156 3.90 5.27 -10.08
C THR A 156 3.00 5.29 -11.31
N ASP A 157 3.32 4.51 -12.35
CA ASP A 157 2.66 4.60 -13.65
C ASP A 157 1.27 3.95 -13.55
N GLU A 158 1.23 2.72 -13.04
CA GLU A 158 -0.04 2.03 -12.76
C GLU A 158 -0.93 2.76 -11.75
N LEU A 159 -0.34 3.52 -10.82
CA LEU A 159 -1.10 4.32 -9.86
C LEU A 159 -1.64 5.61 -10.48
N SER A 160 -0.88 6.23 -11.39
CA SER A 160 -1.32 7.40 -12.16
C SER A 160 -2.52 7.04 -13.03
N GLU A 161 -2.43 5.92 -13.76
CA GLU A 161 -3.50 5.41 -14.61
C GLU A 161 -4.76 5.13 -13.80
N PHE A 162 -4.63 4.42 -12.67
CA PHE A 162 -5.77 4.14 -11.82
C PHE A 162 -6.48 5.40 -11.31
N PHE A 163 -5.73 6.43 -10.87
CA PHE A 163 -6.34 7.66 -10.34
C PHE A 163 -6.86 8.61 -11.42
N ASP A 164 -6.43 8.47 -12.67
CA ASP A 164 -7.03 9.19 -13.80
C ASP A 164 -8.48 8.72 -14.00
N ASP A 165 -8.70 7.40 -13.96
CA ASP A 165 -10.02 6.78 -14.06
C ASP A 165 -10.84 6.87 -12.75
N ASN A 166 -10.16 6.87 -11.60
CA ASN A 166 -10.79 6.79 -10.29
C ASN A 166 -10.36 7.92 -9.33
N PRO A 167 -10.66 9.20 -9.65
CA PRO A 167 -10.13 10.36 -8.92
C PRO A 167 -10.60 10.49 -7.47
N HIS A 168 -11.66 9.75 -7.07
CA HIS A 168 -12.23 9.76 -5.73
C HIS A 168 -11.98 8.46 -4.94
N LYS A 169 -11.32 7.44 -5.53
CA LYS A 169 -11.05 6.14 -4.87
C LYS A 169 -9.76 6.17 -4.03
N GLY A 170 -9.69 7.12 -3.10
CA GLY A 170 -8.65 7.16 -2.07
C GLY A 170 -8.93 6.22 -0.90
N MET A 171 -7.94 6.07 0.00
CA MET A 171 -8.06 5.23 1.21
C MET A 171 -8.16 6.10 2.48
N PRO A 172 -9.01 5.75 3.48
CA PRO A 172 -9.86 4.56 3.54
C PRO A 172 -11.00 4.51 2.50
N TYR A 173 -11.12 3.39 1.81
CA TYR A 173 -12.07 3.21 0.71
C TYR A 173 -13.51 3.15 1.24
N GLY A 174 -14.40 4.01 0.75
CA GLY A 174 -15.80 4.07 1.20
C GLY A 174 -16.02 4.59 2.63
N PHE A 175 -14.97 5.05 3.32
CA PHE A 175 -15.04 5.64 4.67
C PHE A 175 -14.55 7.09 4.67
N PRO A 176 -14.82 7.91 5.71
CA PRO A 176 -14.26 9.26 5.79
C PRO A 176 -12.73 9.28 5.81
N ALA A 177 -12.15 10.42 5.43
CA ALA A 177 -10.72 10.68 5.57
C ALA A 177 -10.24 10.54 7.03
N LEU A 178 -8.93 10.32 7.21
CA LEU A 178 -8.31 10.31 8.53
C LEU A 178 -8.47 11.67 9.22
N GLU A 179 -8.46 11.70 10.55
CA GLU A 179 -8.37 12.98 11.24
C GLU A 179 -7.04 13.67 10.90
N LYS A 180 -7.00 15.01 10.95
CA LYS A 180 -5.84 15.79 10.49
C LYS A 180 -4.55 15.39 11.21
N ASN A 181 -4.61 15.15 12.51
CA ASN A 181 -3.50 14.64 13.33
C ASN A 181 -3.06 13.23 12.92
N GLU A 182 -4.00 12.30 12.75
CA GLU A 182 -3.72 10.93 12.29
C GLU A 182 -3.04 10.93 10.92
N TYR A 183 -3.60 11.70 9.97
CA TYR A 183 -3.08 11.88 8.63
C TYR A 183 -1.65 12.43 8.67
N ASN A 184 -1.41 13.56 9.34
CA ASN A 184 -0.09 14.17 9.41
C ASN A 184 0.96 13.27 10.07
N LEU A 185 0.56 12.52 11.12
CA LEU A 185 1.43 11.58 11.82
C LEU A 185 1.83 10.40 10.93
N LEU A 186 0.86 9.79 10.26
CA LEU A 186 1.07 8.68 9.34
C LEU A 186 1.91 9.11 8.13
N MET A 187 1.59 10.25 7.53
CA MET A 187 2.32 10.80 6.37
C MET A 187 3.77 11.15 6.74
N THR A 188 4.01 11.73 7.91
CA THR A 188 5.37 12.02 8.39
C THR A 188 6.17 10.73 8.61
N TRP A 189 5.56 9.71 9.20
CA TRP A 189 6.22 8.42 9.41
C TRP A 189 6.55 7.70 8.09
N LEU A 190 5.62 7.70 7.12
CA LEU A 190 5.85 7.17 5.77
C LEU A 190 6.98 7.92 5.06
N LYS A 191 6.96 9.27 5.12
CA LYS A 191 8.02 10.12 4.56
C LYS A 191 9.40 9.80 5.14
N ASN A 192 9.45 9.43 6.41
CA ASN A 192 10.67 9.08 7.13
C ASN A 192 11.09 7.61 6.95
N GLY A 193 10.47 6.89 6.00
CA GLY A 193 10.85 5.54 5.60
C GLY A 193 10.15 4.43 6.40
N ALA A 194 9.01 4.72 7.03
CA ALA A 194 8.18 3.72 7.71
C ALA A 194 8.95 2.83 8.69
N LYS A 195 9.70 3.44 9.62
CA LYS A 195 10.65 2.73 10.50
C LYS A 195 9.95 1.72 11.44
N ASP A 196 10.58 0.56 11.60
CA ASP A 196 10.20 -0.50 12.55
C ASP A 196 10.84 -0.27 13.92
N ASP A 197 10.04 -0.25 14.97
CA ASP A 197 10.50 -0.25 16.36
C ASP A 197 9.98 -1.46 17.17
N THR A 198 9.40 -2.46 16.49
CA THR A 198 8.87 -3.66 17.12
C THR A 198 9.98 -4.64 17.54
N ILE A 199 11.16 -4.52 16.95
CA ILE A 199 12.31 -5.40 17.22
C ILE A 199 12.91 -5.03 18.59
N LYS A 200 12.62 -5.86 19.60
CA LYS A 200 13.25 -5.77 20.92
C LYS A 200 14.49 -6.65 20.94
N ASN A 201 15.68 -6.05 21.04
CA ASN A 201 16.97 -6.76 21.10
C ASN A 201 17.27 -7.33 22.51
N TYR A 202 16.33 -7.27 23.44
CA TYR A 202 16.53 -7.68 24.83
C TYR A 202 15.30 -8.44 25.33
N ILE A 203 15.54 -9.65 25.85
CA ILE A 203 14.56 -10.47 26.54
C ILE A 203 14.93 -10.41 28.03
N PRO A 204 14.04 -9.92 28.92
CA PRO A 204 14.36 -9.91 30.34
C PRO A 204 14.45 -11.34 30.91
N SER A 205 15.21 -11.50 31.99
CA SER A 205 15.55 -12.82 32.53
C SER A 205 14.34 -13.65 32.95
N LYS A 206 13.24 -13.00 33.38
CA LYS A 206 11.99 -13.68 33.75
C LYS A 206 11.32 -14.34 32.55
N GLU A 207 11.27 -13.63 31.43
CA GLU A 207 10.72 -14.11 30.17
C GLU A 207 11.60 -15.24 29.62
N GLN A 208 12.92 -15.12 29.72
CA GLN A 208 13.83 -16.21 29.32
C GLN A 208 13.57 -17.50 30.11
N LEU A 209 13.36 -17.41 31.42
CA LEU A 209 13.01 -18.58 32.24
C LEU A 209 11.68 -19.22 31.81
N GLN A 210 10.69 -18.43 31.38
CA GLN A 210 9.44 -18.98 30.85
C GLN A 210 9.65 -19.63 29.48
N ILE A 211 10.44 -19.00 28.59
CA ILE A 211 10.80 -19.56 27.29
C ILE A 211 11.45 -20.93 27.50
N ASP A 212 12.49 -21.03 28.33
CA ASP A 212 13.21 -22.29 28.58
C ASP A 212 12.27 -23.39 29.13
N LYS A 213 11.31 -23.00 29.98
CA LYS A 213 10.29 -23.92 30.52
C LYS A 213 9.37 -24.45 29.42
N PHE A 214 8.92 -23.60 28.51
CA PHE A 214 8.06 -24.01 27.40
C PHE A 214 8.83 -24.84 26.36
N GLU A 215 10.05 -24.43 26.00
CA GLU A 215 10.91 -25.17 25.07
C GLU A 215 11.23 -26.58 25.58
N LYS A 216 11.47 -26.75 26.89
CA LYS A 216 11.66 -28.07 27.52
C LYS A 216 10.39 -28.91 27.55
N PHE A 217 9.21 -28.30 27.53
CA PHE A 217 7.94 -29.01 27.56
C PHE A 217 7.48 -29.44 26.16
N LEU A 218 7.76 -28.63 25.12
CA LEU A 218 7.27 -28.84 23.76
C LEU A 218 8.27 -29.56 22.83
N ASN A 219 9.54 -29.67 23.20
CA ASN A 219 10.59 -30.43 22.50
C ASN A 219 11.17 -31.53 23.38
#